data_AF-A0A937N466-F1
#
_entry.id   AF-A0A937N466-F1
#
_cell.length_a   1.000
_cell.length_b   1.000
_cell.length_c   1.000
_cell.angle_alpha   90.00
_cell.angle_beta   90.00
_cell.angle_gamma   90.00
#
_symmetry.space_group_name_H-M   'P 1'
#
loop_
_entity.id
_entity.type
_entity.pdbx_description
1 polymer ?
#
loop_
_entity_poly.entity_id
_entity_poly.type
_entity_poly.pdbx_seq_one_letter_code
_entity_poly.pdbx_strand_id
1 'polypeptide(L)'
;MSRLMHATAGAAALLLTFVFAAKPVLGMGQERFGPALEHISRSSDWPNGVEDVLRHPSCVYWNWVNGNEHAYYGGGIGTINQLIDAFAQVDLARHDVILRPGSPSARSFQGQLTPYTVEFHVPAGLYFHHAREHAQTGLYPLTPRLIVNIGQDHAEQLDELKIPANVTLRAMTHPIEAAVAQLGAGDRSLCLRAISVLGESGDSSAPITTALEKALQEPDEYVHGAAQKALEKIKQANAPETRPLRDKVAAYLAKHPQTARVPDAQQLLDTLNRIDGEYARGFTATGTMVKPSLSGRQQLFEWKLTMGDDQLILQQRAVDAADQAPFVGRIEYTIYTGPEFMASIHRGRLWVDGELQDTSASVSFEPVGRTYDLLVGRVLWPLGRGFSRSIERITEIKTAPDGTLIVAADAPKVGLEVHWELRVDPKADFIVRTAKRFRRDDLEPSYIASNRGILCASDRCIAHTAAWQEGPWGEPMSIAVKSVSAEPDMKLIRSTKDYLENAEGRGAQVLRSR
;
A
#
# COMPACT_ATOMS: atom_id res chain seq x y z
N MET A 1 43.40 -35.76 -39.53
CA MET A 1 42.00 -35.84 -39.02
C MET A 1 41.83 -36.49 -37.63
N SER A 2 42.90 -36.73 -36.84
CA SER A 2 42.75 -37.40 -35.51
C SER A 2 42.95 -36.50 -34.28
N ARG A 3 43.33 -35.23 -34.43
CA ARG A 3 43.58 -34.31 -33.29
C ARG A 3 42.44 -33.31 -32.97
N LEU A 4 41.36 -33.29 -33.76
CA LEU A 4 40.26 -32.33 -33.57
C LEU A 4 39.05 -32.90 -32.79
N MET A 5 39.01 -34.21 -32.50
CA MET A 5 37.88 -34.85 -31.81
C MET A 5 38.06 -35.01 -30.29
N HIS A 6 39.22 -34.68 -29.72
CA HIS A 6 39.46 -34.82 -28.27
C HIS A 6 39.21 -33.51 -27.48
N ALA A 7 39.05 -32.36 -28.17
CA ALA A 7 38.81 -31.08 -27.51
C ALA A 7 37.32 -30.82 -27.20
N THR A 8 36.38 -31.45 -27.92
CA THR A 8 34.94 -31.26 -27.74
C THR A 8 34.32 -32.18 -26.68
N ALA A 9 34.92 -33.34 -26.41
CA ALA A 9 34.45 -34.24 -25.35
C ALA A 9 34.81 -33.76 -23.93
N GLY A 10 35.93 -33.04 -23.77
CA GLY A 10 36.36 -32.50 -22.47
C GLY A 10 35.52 -31.32 -21.97
N ALA A 11 35.03 -30.47 -22.87
CA ALA A 11 34.21 -29.31 -22.50
C ALA A 11 32.77 -29.71 -22.07
N ALA A 12 32.19 -30.75 -22.69
CA ALA A 12 30.88 -31.26 -22.31
C ALA A 12 30.90 -31.98 -20.94
N ALA A 13 31.99 -32.66 -20.60
CA ALA A 13 32.15 -33.31 -19.30
C ALA A 13 32.34 -32.31 -18.14
N LEU A 14 33.01 -31.18 -18.38
CA LEU A 14 33.18 -30.11 -17.38
C LEU A 14 31.89 -29.30 -17.16
N LEU A 15 31.06 -29.13 -18.19
CA LEU A 15 29.74 -28.49 -18.07
C LEU A 15 28.72 -29.40 -17.34
N LEU A 16 28.77 -30.72 -17.55
CA LEU A 16 27.91 -31.65 -16.81
C LEU A 16 28.28 -31.76 -15.32
N THR A 17 29.56 -31.68 -14.95
CA THR A 17 29.97 -31.76 -13.54
C THR A 17 29.55 -30.52 -12.73
N PHE A 18 29.46 -29.34 -13.35
CA PHE A 18 28.93 -28.14 -12.67
C PHE A 18 27.40 -28.19 -12.46
N VAL A 19 26.65 -28.86 -13.34
CA VAL A 19 25.19 -28.99 -13.20
C VAL A 19 24.79 -30.00 -12.12
N PHE A 20 25.58 -31.06 -11.89
CA PHE A 20 25.31 -32.05 -10.83
C PHE A 20 25.98 -31.73 -9.47
N ALA A 21 26.91 -30.78 -9.42
CA ALA A 21 27.55 -30.32 -8.17
C ALA A 21 26.93 -29.04 -7.59
N ALA A 22 25.90 -28.48 -8.23
CA ALA A 22 25.06 -27.46 -7.61
C ALA A 22 24.27 -28.13 -6.48
N LYS A 23 24.89 -28.17 -5.29
CA LYS A 23 24.14 -28.43 -4.05
C LYS A 23 22.92 -27.51 -4.09
N PRO A 24 21.71 -28.00 -3.77
CA PRO A 24 20.56 -27.12 -3.62
C PRO A 24 21.02 -25.96 -2.75
N VAL A 25 20.88 -24.74 -3.25
CA VAL A 25 21.19 -23.53 -2.48
C VAL A 25 20.19 -23.54 -1.33
N LEU A 26 20.57 -24.20 -0.24
CA LEU A 26 19.83 -24.22 1.00
C LEU A 26 19.70 -22.75 1.38
N GLY A 27 18.47 -22.28 1.56
CA GLY A 27 18.21 -20.89 1.93
C GLY A 27 19.12 -20.49 3.09
N MET A 28 19.64 -19.27 3.04
CA MET A 28 20.50 -18.78 4.12
C MET A 28 19.62 -18.62 5.36
N GLY A 29 19.80 -19.54 6.31
CA GLY A 29 19.05 -19.61 7.56
C GLY A 29 20.00 -19.52 8.74
N GLN A 30 19.62 -18.72 9.74
CA GLN A 30 20.27 -18.70 11.04
C GLN A 30 19.22 -18.89 12.13
N GLU A 31 19.58 -19.60 13.20
CA GLU A 31 18.72 -19.74 14.37
C GLU A 31 19.54 -19.69 15.66
N ARG A 32 18.91 -19.22 16.73
CA ARG A 32 19.47 -19.10 18.07
C ARG A 32 18.39 -19.34 19.12
N PHE A 33 18.81 -19.82 20.28
CA PHE A 33 17.94 -20.04 21.44
C PHE A 33 18.39 -19.15 22.60
N GLY A 34 17.41 -18.61 23.34
CA GLY A 34 17.64 -17.78 24.52
C GLY A 34 17.95 -16.29 24.24
N PRO A 35 18.15 -15.51 25.31
CA PRO A 35 18.10 -14.04 25.28
C PRO A 35 19.39 -13.34 24.82
N ALA A 36 20.48 -14.07 24.60
CA ALA A 36 21.77 -13.49 24.20
C ALA A 36 21.86 -13.34 22.68
N LEU A 37 21.24 -12.29 22.16
CA LEU A 37 21.25 -11.93 20.73
C LEU A 37 22.24 -10.80 20.44
N GLU A 38 23.42 -10.82 21.07
CA GLU A 38 24.52 -9.85 20.85
C GLU A 38 24.94 -9.77 19.37
N HIS A 39 24.65 -10.81 18.60
CA HIS A 39 25.00 -10.92 17.18
C HIS A 39 23.93 -10.41 16.21
N ILE A 40 22.74 -10.02 16.69
CA ILE A 40 21.76 -9.38 15.81
C ILE A 40 22.33 -8.02 15.41
N SER A 41 22.86 -7.98 14.20
CA SER A 41 23.39 -6.77 13.59
C SER A 41 22.22 -6.01 12.97
N ARG A 42 22.21 -4.69 13.16
CA ARG A 42 21.24 -3.81 12.52
C ARG A 42 21.25 -4.02 11.01
N SER A 43 20.08 -4.30 10.43
CA SER A 43 19.89 -4.21 8.98
C SER A 43 19.70 -2.75 8.58
N SER A 44 20.19 -2.35 7.40
CA SER A 44 19.95 -1.01 6.85
C SER A 44 18.47 -0.72 6.62
N ASP A 45 17.66 -1.78 6.44
CA ASP A 45 16.28 -1.68 5.99
C ASP A 45 15.29 -1.72 7.16
N TRP A 46 15.77 -1.86 8.40
CA TRP A 46 14.92 -1.87 9.58
C TRP A 46 14.55 -0.44 10.03
N PRO A 47 13.29 -0.21 10.41
CA PRO A 47 12.89 0.94 11.20
C PRO A 47 13.72 1.09 12.48
N ASN A 48 13.96 2.33 12.91
CA ASN A 48 14.67 2.59 14.17
C ASN A 48 13.93 1.95 15.35
N GLY A 49 14.67 1.30 16.27
CA GLY A 49 14.12 0.68 17.49
C GLY A 49 13.72 -0.79 17.35
N VAL A 50 13.78 -1.36 16.14
CA VAL A 50 13.53 -2.81 15.92
C VAL A 50 14.47 -3.68 16.76
N GLU A 51 15.73 -3.27 16.90
CA GLU A 51 16.75 -4.01 17.65
C GLU A 51 16.41 -4.16 19.13
N ASP A 52 15.77 -3.15 19.72
CA ASP A 52 15.41 -3.15 21.14
C ASP A 52 14.34 -4.20 21.44
N VAL A 53 13.40 -4.39 20.51
CA VAL A 53 12.41 -5.47 20.60
C VAL A 53 13.10 -6.83 20.39
N LEU A 54 13.89 -6.98 19.31
CA LEU A 54 14.58 -8.24 18.98
C LEU A 54 15.50 -8.74 20.10
N ARG A 55 16.15 -7.83 20.84
CA ARG A 55 17.09 -8.15 21.92
C ARG A 55 16.43 -8.24 23.30
N HIS A 56 15.09 -8.24 23.37
CA HIS A 56 14.41 -8.29 24.66
C HIS A 56 14.83 -9.54 25.48
N PRO A 57 15.13 -9.41 26.79
CA PRO A 57 15.67 -10.50 27.61
C PRO A 57 14.77 -11.74 27.79
N SER A 58 13.53 -11.68 27.31
CA SER A 58 12.60 -12.81 27.31
C SER A 58 12.60 -13.62 26.01
N CYS A 59 13.48 -13.29 25.05
CA CYS A 59 13.59 -14.05 23.81
C CYS A 59 14.00 -15.50 24.13
N VAL A 60 13.20 -16.46 23.68
CA VAL A 60 13.44 -17.90 23.87
C VAL A 60 13.97 -18.54 22.60
N TYR A 61 13.63 -17.99 21.44
CA TYR A 61 14.05 -18.49 20.14
C TYR A 61 14.03 -17.36 19.12
N TRP A 62 15.01 -17.33 18.24
CA TRP A 62 15.10 -16.41 17.12
C TRP A 62 15.53 -17.17 15.89
N ASN A 63 14.95 -16.83 14.75
CA ASN A 63 15.46 -17.26 13.46
C ASN A 63 15.41 -16.15 12.43
N TRP A 64 16.19 -16.38 11.39
CA TRP A 64 16.30 -15.54 10.22
C TRP A 64 16.39 -16.42 8.99
N VAL A 65 15.58 -16.15 7.99
CA VAL A 65 15.63 -16.83 6.69
C VAL A 65 15.50 -15.81 5.57
N ASN A 66 16.57 -15.61 4.79
CA ASN A 66 16.57 -14.72 3.61
C ASN A 66 16.06 -13.29 3.88
N GLY A 67 16.39 -12.70 5.03
CA GLY A 67 15.89 -11.36 5.42
C GLY A 67 14.58 -11.38 6.19
N ASN A 68 13.97 -12.54 6.42
CA ASN A 68 12.76 -12.65 7.22
C ASN A 68 13.11 -13.01 8.67
N GLU A 69 13.10 -12.04 9.57
CA GLU A 69 13.38 -12.28 10.99
C GLU A 69 12.12 -12.65 11.77
N HIS A 70 12.21 -13.69 12.61
CA HIS A 70 11.23 -13.97 13.65
C HIS A 70 11.92 -14.11 14.99
N ALA A 71 11.46 -13.35 15.99
CA ALA A 71 11.84 -13.52 17.39
C ALA A 71 10.63 -13.97 18.20
N TYR A 72 10.84 -14.95 19.08
CA TYR A 72 9.81 -15.57 19.89
C TYR A 72 10.16 -15.37 21.36
N TYR A 73 9.18 -14.95 22.16
CA TYR A 73 9.39 -14.58 23.56
C TYR A 73 8.46 -15.39 24.46
N GLY A 74 9.01 -15.88 25.57
CA GLY A 74 8.22 -16.47 26.66
C GLY A 74 7.83 -15.43 27.70
N GLY A 75 6.91 -15.77 28.60
CA GLY A 75 6.53 -14.94 29.74
C GLY A 75 5.02 -14.66 29.83
N GLY A 76 4.61 -14.03 30.93
CA GLY A 76 3.23 -13.62 31.20
C GLY A 76 2.92 -12.18 30.78
N ILE A 77 1.81 -11.62 31.28
CA ILE A 77 1.33 -10.27 30.93
C ILE A 77 2.37 -9.17 31.16
N GLY A 78 3.18 -9.26 32.23
CA GLY A 78 4.25 -8.30 32.49
C GLY A 78 5.26 -8.22 31.35
N THR A 79 5.67 -9.37 30.80
CA THR A 79 6.57 -9.45 29.64
C THR A 79 5.88 -8.96 28.37
N ILE A 80 4.60 -9.30 28.18
CA ILE A 80 3.82 -8.81 27.03
C ILE A 80 3.77 -7.27 27.04
N ASN A 81 3.50 -6.65 28.18
CA ASN A 81 3.45 -5.19 28.31
C ASN A 81 4.81 -4.54 27.99
N GLN A 82 5.92 -5.12 28.47
CA GLN A 82 7.27 -4.63 28.13
C GLN A 82 7.55 -4.68 26.63
N LEU A 83 7.14 -5.77 25.96
CA LEU A 83 7.31 -5.92 24.51
C LEU A 83 6.41 -4.97 23.72
N ILE A 84 5.18 -4.73 24.18
CA ILE A 84 4.27 -3.74 23.58
C ILE A 84 4.87 -2.32 23.71
N ASP A 85 5.39 -1.97 24.89
CA ASP A 85 6.02 -0.67 25.14
C ASP A 85 7.26 -0.47 24.25
N ALA A 86 8.12 -1.49 24.14
CA ALA A 86 9.28 -1.47 23.25
C ALA A 86 8.86 -1.35 21.78
N PHE A 87 7.86 -2.12 21.35
CA PHE A 87 7.32 -2.05 20.00
C PHE A 87 6.75 -0.67 19.69
N ALA A 88 6.08 -0.03 20.65
CA ALA A 88 5.54 1.33 20.52
C ALA A 88 6.61 2.41 20.28
N GLN A 89 7.88 2.14 20.59
CA GLN A 89 9.00 3.05 20.31
C GLN A 89 9.61 2.85 18.92
N VAL A 90 9.26 1.78 18.21
CA VAL A 90 9.77 1.54 16.86
C VAL A 90 9.24 2.63 15.92
N ASP A 91 10.08 3.15 15.03
CA ASP A 91 9.72 4.20 14.07
C ASP A 91 8.84 3.66 12.93
N LEU A 92 7.60 3.32 13.27
CA LEU A 92 6.60 2.79 12.34
C LEU A 92 5.49 3.81 12.12
N ALA A 93 4.99 3.87 10.88
CA ALA A 93 3.75 4.58 10.58
C ALA A 93 2.55 4.03 11.38
N ARG A 94 2.58 2.73 11.71
CA ARG A 94 1.53 2.03 12.47
C ARG A 94 2.11 0.92 13.34
N HIS A 95 1.65 0.87 14.58
CA HIS A 95 2.01 -0.16 15.56
C HIS A 95 0.86 -1.16 15.75
N ASP A 96 0.69 -2.06 14.79
CA ASP A 96 -0.33 -3.10 14.89
C ASP A 96 0.15 -4.23 15.81
N VAL A 97 -0.52 -4.41 16.95
CA VAL A 97 -0.34 -5.56 17.86
C VAL A 97 -1.50 -6.53 17.63
N ILE A 98 -1.18 -7.76 17.26
CA ILE A 98 -2.17 -8.78 16.91
C ILE A 98 -2.40 -9.68 18.12
N LEU A 99 -3.64 -9.79 18.60
CA LEU A 99 -4.02 -10.79 19.60
C LEU A 99 -4.51 -12.07 18.91
N ARG A 100 -3.89 -13.20 19.24
CA ARG A 100 -4.27 -14.53 18.74
C ARG A 100 -4.54 -15.45 19.93
N PRO A 101 -5.63 -16.23 19.95
CA PRO A 101 -5.86 -17.20 21.01
C PRO A 101 -4.97 -18.45 20.81
N GLY A 102 -4.53 -19.04 21.93
CA GLY A 102 -3.77 -20.28 21.96
C GLY A 102 -2.37 -20.15 22.54
N SER A 103 -1.67 -21.29 22.62
CA SER A 103 -0.32 -21.42 23.18
C SER A 103 0.60 -22.08 22.14
N PRO A 104 1.13 -21.33 21.17
CA PRO A 104 1.88 -21.90 20.06
C PRO A 104 3.28 -22.38 20.48
N SER A 105 3.94 -23.06 19.55
CA SER A 105 5.37 -23.37 19.64
C SER A 105 6.04 -23.09 18.31
N ALA A 106 7.24 -22.51 18.36
CA ALA A 106 8.07 -22.29 17.19
C ALA A 106 8.90 -23.55 16.93
N ARG A 107 9.05 -23.93 15.66
CA ARG A 107 9.83 -25.10 15.27
C ARG A 107 11.20 -24.65 14.78
N SER A 108 12.27 -25.23 15.33
CA SER A 108 13.64 -25.01 14.86
C SER A 108 13.93 -25.70 13.54
N PHE A 109 15.04 -25.35 12.88
CA PHE A 109 15.53 -26.04 11.69
C PHE A 109 15.80 -27.54 11.96
N GLN A 110 16.09 -27.90 13.22
CA GLN A 110 16.25 -29.29 13.67
C GLN A 110 14.94 -29.92 14.18
N GLY A 111 13.81 -29.21 14.12
CA GLY A 111 12.50 -29.73 14.49
C GLY A 111 12.14 -29.62 15.98
N GLN A 112 13.01 -29.06 16.82
CA GLN A 112 12.71 -28.77 18.23
C GLN A 112 11.56 -27.77 18.32
N LEU A 113 10.59 -28.05 19.18
CA LEU A 113 9.47 -27.14 19.47
C LEU A 113 9.81 -26.30 20.70
N THR A 114 9.69 -24.99 20.57
CA THR A 114 9.90 -24.03 21.65
C THR A 114 8.61 -23.26 21.91
N PRO A 115 7.98 -23.40 23.08
CA PRO A 115 6.75 -22.66 23.40
C PRO A 115 7.05 -21.17 23.52
N TYR A 116 6.10 -20.34 23.10
CA TYR A 116 6.23 -18.88 23.20
C TYR A 116 4.87 -18.20 23.41
N THR A 117 4.92 -17.00 23.94
CA THR A 117 3.77 -16.12 24.17
C THR A 117 3.70 -15.03 23.11
N VAL A 118 4.82 -14.40 22.77
CA VAL A 118 4.87 -13.30 21.80
C VAL A 118 5.77 -13.68 20.63
N GLU A 119 5.37 -13.30 19.42
CA GLU A 119 6.17 -13.37 18.20
C GLU A 119 6.36 -11.94 17.67
N PHE A 120 7.59 -11.58 17.35
CA PHE A 120 7.91 -10.35 16.63
C PHE A 120 8.44 -10.71 15.24
N HIS A 121 7.68 -10.35 14.22
CA HIS A 121 8.00 -10.62 12.82
C HIS A 121 8.53 -9.33 12.18
N VAL A 122 9.73 -9.38 11.60
CA VAL A 122 10.35 -8.25 10.90
C VAL A 122 10.63 -8.67 9.45
N PRO A 123 9.88 -8.12 8.48
CA PRO A 123 10.19 -8.27 7.06
C PRO A 123 11.43 -7.45 6.65
N ALA A 124 12.47 -8.09 6.10
CA ALA A 124 13.63 -7.41 5.53
C ALA A 124 14.27 -8.19 4.36
N GLY A 125 15.35 -7.64 3.77
CA GLY A 125 16.18 -8.31 2.77
C GLY A 125 15.42 -8.90 1.58
N LEU A 126 15.79 -10.13 1.17
CA LEU A 126 15.17 -10.80 0.01
C LEU A 126 13.68 -11.06 0.21
N TYR A 127 13.27 -11.38 1.45
CA TYR A 127 11.85 -11.53 1.78
C TYR A 127 11.08 -10.24 1.52
N PHE A 128 11.58 -9.10 1.98
CA PHE A 128 10.92 -7.81 1.81
C PHE A 128 10.79 -7.42 0.32
N HIS A 129 11.84 -7.67 -0.47
CA HIS A 129 11.77 -7.46 -1.92
C HIS A 129 10.67 -8.31 -2.57
N HIS A 130 10.62 -9.61 -2.26
CA HIS A 130 9.58 -10.50 -2.77
C HIS A 130 8.18 -10.09 -2.29
N ALA A 131 8.04 -9.77 -1.00
CA ALA A 131 6.79 -9.29 -0.42
C ALA A 131 6.28 -8.02 -1.15
N ARG A 132 7.19 -7.11 -1.52
CA ARG A 132 6.88 -5.87 -2.24
C ARG A 132 6.38 -6.14 -3.66
N GLU A 133 6.95 -7.11 -4.38
CA GLU A 133 6.47 -7.53 -5.71
C GLU A 133 5.05 -8.09 -5.69
N HIS A 134 4.63 -8.60 -4.52
CA HIS A 134 3.32 -9.17 -4.29
C HIS A 134 2.44 -8.34 -3.34
N ALA A 135 2.80 -7.07 -3.08
CA ALA A 135 2.10 -6.20 -2.14
C ALA A 135 0.60 -6.09 -2.43
N GLN A 136 0.22 -6.06 -3.71
CA GLN A 136 -1.15 -6.01 -4.20
C GLN A 136 -2.03 -7.18 -3.75
N THR A 137 -1.42 -8.32 -3.38
CA THR A 137 -2.16 -9.49 -2.89
C THR A 137 -2.56 -9.35 -1.41
N GLY A 138 -1.88 -8.47 -0.66
CA GLY A 138 -2.03 -8.34 0.79
C GLY A 138 -1.56 -9.55 1.60
N LEU A 139 -1.00 -10.59 0.96
CA LEU A 139 -0.61 -11.84 1.62
C LEU A 139 0.69 -11.74 2.41
N TYR A 140 1.56 -10.81 2.04
CA TYR A 140 2.84 -10.59 2.69
C TYR A 140 2.80 -9.31 3.54
N PRO A 141 3.08 -9.40 4.84
CA PRO A 141 3.31 -8.21 5.64
C PRO A 141 4.56 -7.46 5.14
N LEU A 142 4.43 -6.14 5.01
CA LEU A 142 5.54 -5.25 4.63
C LEU A 142 6.09 -4.46 5.83
N THR A 143 5.46 -4.58 6.99
CA THR A 143 5.89 -3.85 8.19
C THR A 143 6.09 -4.83 9.34
N PRO A 144 6.97 -4.49 10.30
CA PRO A 144 7.12 -5.27 11.52
C PRO A 144 5.79 -5.41 12.26
N ARG A 145 5.57 -6.59 12.86
CA ARG A 145 4.33 -6.91 13.60
C ARG A 145 4.66 -7.61 14.91
N LEU A 146 3.95 -7.22 15.96
CA LEU A 146 3.97 -7.93 17.24
C LEU A 146 2.70 -8.77 17.38
N ILE A 147 2.85 -10.08 17.56
CA ILE A 147 1.77 -11.05 17.67
C ILE A 147 1.79 -11.64 19.08
N VAL A 148 0.74 -11.39 19.86
CA VAL A 148 0.59 -11.85 21.24
C VAL A 148 -0.38 -13.03 21.28
N ASN A 149 0.05 -14.14 21.86
CA ASN A 149 -0.73 -15.36 21.99
C ASN A 149 -1.35 -15.47 23.38
N ILE A 150 -2.68 -15.50 23.41
CA ILE A 150 -3.48 -15.55 24.62
C ILE A 150 -3.85 -17.01 24.91
N GLY A 151 -3.01 -17.65 25.71
CA GLY A 151 -3.29 -18.95 26.31
C GLY A 151 -4.28 -18.85 27.48
N GLN A 152 -4.62 -19.99 28.08
CA GLN A 152 -5.54 -20.05 29.24
C GLN A 152 -5.07 -19.18 30.41
N ASP A 153 -3.78 -19.25 30.75
CA ASP A 153 -3.22 -18.50 31.87
C ASP A 153 -3.23 -16.97 31.65
N HIS A 154 -3.14 -16.52 30.39
CA HIS A 154 -3.17 -15.09 30.04
C HIS A 154 -4.61 -14.56 29.93
N ALA A 155 -5.57 -15.42 29.59
CA ALA A 155 -6.93 -15.00 29.27
C ALA A 155 -7.65 -14.37 30.48
N GLU A 156 -7.31 -14.78 31.70
CA GLU A 156 -7.88 -14.19 32.93
C GLU A 156 -7.23 -12.84 33.31
N GLN A 157 -6.09 -12.51 32.69
CA GLN A 157 -5.32 -11.30 32.97
C GLN A 157 -5.33 -10.31 31.80
N LEU A 158 -6.21 -10.51 30.80
CA LEU A 158 -6.29 -9.64 29.61
C LEU A 158 -6.52 -8.16 29.96
N ASP A 159 -7.32 -7.89 30.99
CA ASP A 159 -7.61 -6.53 31.45
C ASP A 159 -6.39 -5.82 32.08
N GLU A 160 -5.28 -6.54 32.32
CA GLU A 160 -4.00 -5.99 32.77
C GLU A 160 -3.06 -5.58 31.62
N LEU A 161 -3.43 -5.85 30.37
CA LEU A 161 -2.67 -5.40 29.21
C LEU A 161 -2.63 -3.86 29.14
N LYS A 162 -1.43 -3.33 29.01
CA LYS A 162 -1.17 -1.90 28.86
C LYS A 162 -0.95 -1.60 27.39
N ILE A 163 -1.83 -0.78 26.82
CA ILE A 163 -1.81 -0.44 25.39
C ILE A 163 -1.42 1.02 25.26
N PRO A 164 -0.18 1.34 24.82
CA PRO A 164 0.24 2.69 24.52
C PRO A 164 -0.71 3.36 23.51
N ALA A 165 -0.82 4.69 23.58
CA ALA A 165 -1.79 5.44 22.76
C ALA A 165 -1.55 5.35 21.24
N ASN A 166 -0.32 5.04 20.81
CA ASN A 166 0.04 4.82 19.41
C ASN A 166 -0.06 3.35 18.98
N VAL A 167 -0.35 2.42 19.90
CA VAL A 167 -0.50 0.99 19.62
C VAL A 167 -1.93 0.64 19.28
N THR A 168 -2.06 -0.21 18.27
CA THR A 168 -3.31 -0.60 17.68
C THR A 168 -3.50 -2.12 17.86
N LEU A 169 -4.29 -2.53 18.85
CA LEU A 169 -4.76 -3.91 19.05
C LEU A 169 -5.74 -4.43 17.98
N ARG A 170 -5.41 -5.52 17.30
CA ARG A 170 -6.32 -6.15 16.33
C ARG A 170 -6.42 -7.66 16.54
N ALA A 171 -7.54 -8.23 16.14
CA ALA A 171 -7.57 -9.63 15.80
C ALA A 171 -6.71 -9.86 14.55
N MET A 172 -6.16 -11.06 14.41
CA MET A 172 -5.50 -11.48 13.18
C MET A 172 -6.55 -11.47 12.04
N THR A 173 -6.47 -10.49 11.14
CA THR A 173 -7.30 -10.44 9.93
C THR A 173 -6.46 -10.91 8.74
N HIS A 174 -6.92 -11.96 8.07
CA HIS A 174 -6.29 -12.48 6.86
C HIS A 174 -7.08 -12.03 5.62
N PRO A 175 -6.43 -11.71 4.50
CA PRO A 175 -7.12 -11.38 3.25
C PRO A 175 -7.64 -12.66 2.59
N ILE A 176 -8.66 -13.28 3.18
CA ILE A 176 -9.19 -14.60 2.79
C ILE A 176 -9.55 -14.67 1.31
N GLU A 177 -10.30 -13.70 0.80
CA GLU A 177 -10.71 -13.67 -0.60
C GLU A 177 -9.50 -13.62 -1.54
N ALA A 178 -8.51 -12.78 -1.21
CA ALA A 178 -7.27 -12.70 -1.98
C ALA A 178 -6.48 -14.01 -1.90
N ALA A 179 -6.39 -14.63 -0.71
CA ALA A 179 -5.71 -15.90 -0.52
C ALA A 179 -6.37 -17.02 -1.35
N VAL A 180 -7.70 -17.14 -1.31
CA VAL A 180 -8.45 -18.10 -2.13
C VAL A 180 -8.17 -17.86 -3.62
N ALA A 181 -8.16 -16.60 -4.07
CA ALA A 181 -7.86 -16.27 -5.46
C ALA A 181 -6.43 -16.65 -5.91
N GLN A 182 -5.45 -16.63 -4.99
CA GLN A 182 -4.05 -16.94 -5.32
C GLN A 182 -3.70 -18.43 -5.35
N LEU A 183 -4.56 -19.33 -4.84
CA LEU A 183 -4.28 -20.78 -4.84
C LEU A 183 -4.12 -21.37 -6.25
N GLY A 184 -4.74 -20.75 -7.27
CA GLY A 184 -4.68 -21.18 -8.67
C GLY A 184 -3.86 -20.27 -9.60
N ALA A 185 -3.12 -19.30 -9.06
CA ALA A 185 -2.47 -18.26 -9.87
C ALA A 185 -1.22 -18.73 -10.65
N GLY A 186 -0.81 -20.00 -10.52
CA GLY A 186 0.35 -20.59 -11.19
C GLY A 186 1.71 -20.26 -10.56
N ASP A 187 1.76 -19.29 -9.64
CA ASP A 187 2.94 -19.00 -8.83
C ASP A 187 2.92 -19.86 -7.55
N ARG A 188 3.91 -20.75 -7.45
CA ARG A 188 4.04 -21.69 -6.33
C ARG A 188 4.28 -20.99 -4.99
N SER A 189 5.07 -19.91 -4.95
CA SER A 189 5.36 -19.16 -3.72
C SER A 189 4.10 -18.47 -3.21
N LEU A 190 3.36 -17.82 -4.11
CA LEU A 190 2.06 -17.23 -3.79
C LEU A 190 1.03 -18.26 -3.32
N CYS A 191 0.97 -19.42 -3.97
CA CYS A 191 0.09 -20.51 -3.57
C CYS A 191 0.43 -21.01 -2.16
N LEU A 192 1.70 -21.31 -1.88
CA LEU A 192 2.14 -21.74 -0.54
C LEU A 192 1.85 -20.69 0.53
N ARG A 193 2.07 -19.41 0.23
CA ARG A 193 1.73 -18.32 1.15
C ARG A 193 0.23 -18.23 1.38
N ALA A 194 -0.58 -18.31 0.33
CA ALA A 194 -2.03 -18.31 0.43
C ALA A 194 -2.53 -19.46 1.31
N ILE A 195 -2.01 -20.68 1.13
CA ILE A 195 -2.32 -21.84 1.98
C ILE A 195 -2.00 -21.55 3.45
N SER A 196 -0.83 -20.97 3.74
CA SER A 196 -0.45 -20.61 5.11
C SER A 196 -1.41 -19.61 5.72
N VAL A 197 -1.76 -18.55 4.98
CA VAL A 197 -2.71 -17.51 5.39
C VAL A 197 -4.09 -18.10 5.69
N LEU A 198 -4.58 -19.01 4.85
CA LEU A 198 -5.86 -19.68 5.08
C LEU A 198 -5.82 -20.56 6.34
N GLY A 199 -4.75 -21.34 6.53
CA GLY A 199 -4.57 -22.17 7.72
C GLY A 199 -4.46 -21.37 9.02
N GLU A 200 -3.75 -20.23 8.98
CA GLU A 200 -3.57 -19.32 10.12
C GLU A 200 -4.86 -18.60 10.51
N SER A 201 -5.80 -18.42 9.57
CA SER A 201 -7.08 -17.79 9.84
C SER A 201 -7.97 -18.56 10.81
N GLY A 202 -7.82 -19.88 10.86
CA GLY A 202 -8.70 -20.76 11.61
C GLY A 202 -10.16 -20.70 11.17
N ASP A 203 -10.47 -20.09 10.01
CA ASP A 203 -11.81 -20.06 9.45
C ASP A 203 -12.09 -21.37 8.71
N SER A 204 -13.16 -22.04 9.11
CA SER A 204 -13.63 -23.31 8.53
C SER A 204 -14.78 -23.10 7.54
N SER A 205 -14.93 -21.90 6.99
CA SER A 205 -15.94 -21.61 5.97
C SER A 205 -15.73 -22.47 4.72
N ALA A 206 -16.84 -22.85 4.07
CA ALA A 206 -16.82 -23.74 2.91
C ALA A 206 -15.88 -23.27 1.78
N PRO A 207 -15.81 -21.97 1.42
CA PRO A 207 -14.87 -21.51 0.40
C PRO A 207 -13.40 -21.83 0.73
N ILE A 208 -13.01 -21.74 2.01
CA ILE A 208 -11.63 -22.02 2.44
C ILE A 208 -11.37 -23.52 2.42
N THR A 209 -12.25 -24.32 3.03
CA THR A 209 -12.04 -25.78 3.12
C THR A 209 -12.03 -26.41 1.74
N THR A 210 -12.95 -26.03 0.85
CA THR A 210 -12.97 -26.51 -0.54
C THR A 210 -11.70 -26.11 -1.30
N ALA A 211 -11.20 -24.89 -1.10
CA ALA A 211 -9.99 -24.45 -1.78
C ALA A 211 -8.73 -25.21 -1.29
N LEU A 212 -8.63 -25.48 0.02
CA LEU A 212 -7.56 -26.30 0.60
C LEU A 212 -7.68 -27.78 0.20
N GLU A 213 -8.88 -28.33 0.13
CA GLU A 213 -9.13 -29.69 -0.36
C GLU A 213 -8.71 -29.85 -1.82
N LYS A 214 -8.92 -28.82 -2.65
CA LYS A 214 -8.40 -28.80 -4.02
C LYS A 214 -6.87 -28.79 -4.02
N ALA A 215 -6.23 -27.99 -3.17
CA ALA A 215 -4.78 -27.96 -3.04
C ALA A 215 -4.18 -29.31 -2.56
N LEU A 216 -4.95 -30.15 -1.85
CA LEU A 216 -4.57 -31.53 -1.52
C LEU A 216 -4.58 -32.49 -2.72
N GLN A 217 -5.18 -32.11 -3.84
CA GLN A 217 -5.18 -32.92 -5.06
C GLN A 217 -4.10 -32.46 -6.05
N GLU A 218 -3.39 -31.37 -5.75
CA GLU A 218 -2.32 -30.87 -6.60
C GLU A 218 -1.11 -31.82 -6.53
N PRO A 219 -0.46 -32.12 -7.67
CA PRO A 219 0.67 -33.06 -7.71
C PRO A 219 1.95 -32.51 -7.06
N ASP A 220 2.02 -31.21 -6.76
CA ASP A 220 3.16 -30.62 -6.05
C ASP A 220 3.11 -31.02 -4.56
N GLU A 221 4.05 -31.89 -4.15
CA GLU A 221 4.14 -32.42 -2.78
C GLU A 221 4.21 -31.33 -1.69
N TYR A 222 4.77 -30.16 -2.00
CA TYR A 222 4.86 -29.06 -1.03
C TYR A 222 3.52 -28.34 -0.88
N VAL A 223 2.79 -28.14 -1.98
CA VAL A 223 1.43 -27.59 -1.96
C VAL A 223 0.51 -28.53 -1.20
N HIS A 224 0.56 -29.82 -1.52
CA HIS A 224 -0.16 -30.88 -0.82
C HIS A 224 0.14 -30.87 0.69
N GLY A 225 1.43 -30.94 1.05
CA GLY A 225 1.86 -30.97 2.46
C GLY A 225 1.52 -29.69 3.22
N ALA A 226 1.55 -28.54 2.56
CA ALA A 226 1.11 -27.27 3.15
C ALA A 226 -0.41 -27.26 3.39
N ALA A 227 -1.20 -27.75 2.43
CA ALA A 227 -2.66 -27.81 2.56
C ALA A 227 -3.10 -28.74 3.70
N GLN A 228 -2.44 -29.88 3.88
CA GLN A 228 -2.68 -30.78 5.02
C GLN A 228 -2.43 -30.06 6.35
N LYS A 229 -1.31 -29.35 6.47
CA LYS A 229 -0.97 -28.58 7.68
C LYS A 229 -1.97 -27.44 7.92
N ALA A 230 -2.43 -26.77 6.88
CA ALA A 230 -3.42 -25.69 6.98
C ALA A 230 -4.77 -26.20 7.50
N LEU A 231 -5.26 -27.33 6.97
CA LEU A 231 -6.49 -27.96 7.43
C LEU A 231 -6.39 -28.43 8.90
N GLU A 232 -5.25 -29.00 9.29
CA GLU A 232 -5.03 -29.39 10.69
C GLU A 232 -4.99 -28.16 11.62
N LYS A 233 -4.36 -27.06 11.21
CA LYS A 233 -4.40 -25.79 11.95
C LYS A 233 -5.84 -25.26 12.11
N ILE A 234 -6.64 -25.30 11.04
CA ILE A 234 -8.06 -24.90 11.09
C ILE A 234 -8.82 -25.77 12.08
N LYS A 235 -8.60 -27.09 12.05
CA LYS A 235 -9.23 -28.02 13.00
C LYS A 235 -8.85 -27.69 14.45
N GLN A 236 -7.58 -27.46 14.73
CA GLN A 236 -7.10 -27.09 16.08
C GLN A 236 -7.67 -25.75 16.54
N ALA A 237 -7.74 -24.76 15.65
CA ALA A 237 -8.31 -23.44 15.93
C ALA A 237 -9.83 -23.46 16.21
N ASN A 238 -10.51 -24.54 15.83
CA ASN A 238 -11.94 -24.74 16.07
C ASN A 238 -12.25 -25.84 17.10
N ALA A 239 -11.22 -26.34 17.79
CA ALA A 239 -11.41 -27.32 18.85
C ALA A 239 -12.21 -26.73 20.03
N PRO A 240 -13.06 -27.51 20.73
CA PRO A 240 -13.91 -27.01 21.82
C PRO A 240 -13.14 -26.26 22.92
N GLU A 241 -11.92 -26.66 23.20
CA GLU A 241 -11.02 -26.05 24.19
C GLU A 241 -10.47 -24.67 23.79
N THR A 242 -10.39 -24.35 22.49
CA THR A 242 -9.89 -23.06 22.00
C THR A 242 -11.01 -22.02 21.83
N ARG A 243 -12.27 -22.46 21.73
CA ARG A 243 -13.43 -21.57 21.55
C ARG A 243 -13.61 -20.56 22.70
N PRO A 244 -13.56 -20.94 24.00
CA PRO A 244 -13.66 -19.97 25.09
C PRO A 244 -12.57 -18.90 25.05
N LEU A 245 -11.35 -19.26 24.63
CA LEU A 245 -10.25 -18.30 24.46
C LEU A 245 -10.53 -17.31 23.33
N ARG A 246 -11.04 -17.79 22.18
CA ARG A 246 -11.46 -16.93 21.06
C ARG A 246 -12.53 -15.94 21.50
N ASP A 247 -13.55 -16.41 22.22
CA ASP A 247 -14.64 -15.57 22.71
C ASP A 247 -14.14 -14.51 23.70
N LYS A 248 -13.22 -14.87 24.61
CA LYS A 248 -12.58 -13.91 25.52
C LYS A 248 -11.74 -12.85 24.78
N VAL A 249 -10.90 -13.26 23.83
CA VAL A 249 -10.09 -12.32 23.02
C VAL A 249 -11.01 -11.40 22.21
N ALA A 250 -12.05 -11.93 21.59
CA ALA A 250 -13.03 -11.13 20.84
C ALA A 250 -13.77 -10.13 21.74
N ALA A 251 -14.20 -10.56 22.92
CA ALA A 251 -14.84 -9.69 23.90
C ALA A 251 -13.89 -8.59 24.40
N TYR A 252 -12.62 -8.92 24.65
CA TYR A 252 -11.61 -7.95 25.04
C TYR A 252 -11.38 -6.90 23.94
N LEU A 253 -11.20 -7.33 22.69
CA LEU A 253 -11.06 -6.45 21.53
C LEU A 253 -12.30 -5.57 21.32
N ALA A 254 -13.50 -6.09 21.58
CA ALA A 254 -14.75 -5.32 21.49
C ALA A 254 -14.87 -4.24 22.59
N LYS A 255 -14.34 -4.49 23.80
CA LYS A 255 -14.27 -3.51 24.90
C LYS A 255 -13.18 -2.46 24.71
N HIS A 256 -12.18 -2.78 23.89
CA HIS A 256 -11.12 -1.87 23.49
C HIS A 256 -11.32 -1.54 22.01
N PRO A 257 -12.52 -1.04 21.63
CA PRO A 257 -12.78 -0.72 20.24
C PRO A 257 -11.70 0.26 19.86
N GLN A 258 -11.05 -0.05 18.75
CA GLN A 258 -9.99 0.76 18.19
C GLN A 258 -10.55 2.09 17.73
N THR A 259 -10.85 2.98 18.67
CA THR A 259 -10.75 4.40 18.41
C THR A 259 -9.26 4.59 18.17
N ALA A 260 -8.85 4.53 16.90
CA ALA A 260 -7.69 5.30 16.48
C ALA A 260 -7.91 6.64 17.16
N ARG A 261 -7.09 6.95 18.18
CA ARG A 261 -7.30 8.13 19.02
C ARG A 261 -7.57 9.24 18.04
N VAL A 262 -8.77 9.83 18.13
CA VAL A 262 -9.19 10.84 17.17
C VAL A 262 -8.10 11.89 17.24
N PRO A 263 -7.29 12.07 16.18
CA PRO A 263 -6.22 13.03 16.22
C PRO A 263 -6.87 14.38 16.53
N ASP A 264 -6.20 15.21 17.32
CA ASP A 264 -6.65 16.59 17.40
C ASP A 264 -6.50 17.28 16.04
N ALA A 265 -7.08 18.46 15.90
CA ALA A 265 -7.10 19.21 14.65
C ALA A 265 -5.69 19.42 14.06
N GLN A 266 -4.70 19.71 14.90
CA GLN A 266 -3.33 19.95 14.44
C GLN A 266 -2.66 18.62 14.05
N GLN A 267 -2.80 17.58 14.88
CA GLN A 267 -2.26 16.24 14.59
C GLN A 267 -2.78 15.68 13.27
N LEU A 268 -4.07 15.88 12.96
CA LEU A 268 -4.64 15.42 11.70
C LEU A 268 -4.08 16.22 10.52
N LEU A 269 -3.98 17.54 10.65
CA LEU A 269 -3.41 18.38 9.60
C LEU A 269 -1.93 18.04 9.35
N ASP A 270 -1.14 17.86 10.41
CA ASP A 270 0.26 17.44 10.34
C ASP A 270 0.39 16.06 9.67
N THR A 271 -0.54 15.15 9.97
CA THR A 271 -0.60 13.82 9.32
C THR A 271 -0.87 13.95 7.82
N LEU A 272 -1.86 14.76 7.42
CA LEU A 272 -2.16 15.00 6.01
C LEU A 272 -0.99 15.69 5.28
N ASN A 273 -0.35 16.67 5.91
CA ASN A 273 0.85 17.35 5.40
C ASN A 273 2.01 16.37 5.19
N ARG A 274 2.29 15.52 6.18
CA ARG A 274 3.35 14.52 6.10
C ARG A 274 3.11 13.55 4.95
N ILE A 275 1.89 12.99 4.86
CA ILE A 275 1.51 12.05 3.80
C ILE A 275 1.66 12.74 2.45
N ASP A 276 1.00 13.88 2.22
CA ASP A 276 1.09 14.59 0.93
C ASP A 276 2.55 14.98 0.58
N GLY A 277 3.38 15.29 1.57
CA GLY A 277 4.81 15.52 1.41
C GLY A 277 5.59 14.27 0.96
N GLU A 278 5.24 13.08 1.45
CA GLU A 278 5.82 11.81 0.99
C GLU A 278 5.50 11.54 -0.49
N TYR A 279 4.29 11.87 -0.94
CA TYR A 279 3.90 11.78 -2.35
C TYR A 279 4.66 12.75 -3.24
N ALA A 280 4.87 13.98 -2.78
CA ALA A 280 5.63 14.98 -3.52
C ALA A 280 7.09 14.57 -3.75
N ARG A 281 7.67 13.76 -2.86
CA ARG A 281 9.05 13.25 -2.99
C ARG A 281 9.19 12.10 -4.01
N GLY A 282 8.11 11.40 -4.33
CA GLY A 282 8.17 10.25 -5.23
C GLY A 282 6.83 9.55 -5.36
N PHE A 283 6.25 9.47 -6.55
CA PHE A 283 5.06 8.67 -6.79
C PHE A 283 4.76 8.63 -8.28
N THR A 284 4.32 7.49 -8.80
CA THR A 284 3.75 7.41 -10.14
C THR A 284 2.43 6.65 -10.09
N ALA A 285 1.41 7.16 -10.77
CA ALA A 285 0.17 6.42 -11.03
C ALA A 285 -0.23 6.53 -12.49
N THR A 286 -0.84 5.49 -13.02
CA THR A 286 -1.44 5.49 -14.36
C THR A 286 -2.87 4.98 -14.30
N GLY A 287 -3.68 5.37 -15.28
CA GLY A 287 -5.07 4.96 -15.30
C GLY A 287 -5.85 5.44 -16.50
N THR A 288 -7.18 5.35 -16.38
CA THR A 288 -8.13 5.93 -17.31
C THR A 288 -9.01 6.97 -16.64
N MET A 289 -9.54 7.89 -17.43
CA MET A 289 -10.43 8.96 -16.98
C MET A 289 -11.51 9.16 -18.02
N VAL A 290 -12.74 9.32 -17.56
CA VAL A 290 -13.88 9.65 -18.42
C VAL A 290 -14.28 11.09 -18.15
N LYS A 291 -14.25 11.91 -19.19
CA LYS A 291 -14.66 13.32 -19.12
C LYS A 291 -15.95 13.55 -19.89
N PRO A 292 -16.86 14.38 -19.36
CA PRO A 292 -17.96 14.90 -20.14
C PRO A 292 -17.42 15.78 -21.27
N SER A 293 -18.10 15.79 -22.42
CA SER A 293 -17.83 16.72 -23.52
C SER A 293 -19.06 17.59 -23.79
N LEU A 294 -18.84 18.74 -24.42
CA LEU A 294 -19.94 19.65 -24.83
C LEU A 294 -20.95 18.98 -25.77
N SER A 295 -20.58 17.88 -26.42
CA SER A 295 -21.48 17.11 -27.29
C SER A 295 -22.41 16.15 -26.51
N GLY A 296 -22.28 16.09 -25.19
CA GLY A 296 -22.93 15.09 -24.34
C GLY A 296 -22.31 13.69 -24.44
N ARG A 297 -21.36 13.46 -25.35
CA ARG A 297 -20.60 12.21 -25.40
C ARG A 297 -19.50 12.21 -24.36
N GLN A 298 -19.37 11.12 -23.63
CA GLN A 298 -18.24 10.91 -22.73
C GLN A 298 -16.98 10.59 -23.54
N GLN A 299 -15.85 11.15 -23.11
CA GLN A 299 -14.55 10.93 -23.75
C GLN A 299 -13.61 10.21 -22.79
N LEU A 300 -13.01 9.13 -23.27
CA LEU A 300 -12.03 8.35 -22.54
C LEU A 300 -10.62 8.92 -22.74
N PHE A 301 -9.88 9.04 -21.65
CA PHE A 301 -8.48 9.42 -21.63
C PHE A 301 -7.67 8.36 -20.88
N GLU A 302 -6.47 8.09 -21.35
CA GLU A 302 -5.41 7.54 -20.51
C GLU A 302 -4.70 8.69 -19.80
N TRP A 303 -4.29 8.45 -18.56
CA TRP A 303 -3.52 9.43 -17.81
C TRP A 303 -2.36 8.80 -17.08
N LYS A 304 -1.35 9.62 -16.83
CA LYS A 304 -0.17 9.30 -16.04
C LYS A 304 0.18 10.50 -15.18
N LEU A 305 0.26 10.28 -13.88
CA LEU A 305 0.71 11.24 -12.89
C LEU A 305 2.06 10.77 -12.36
N THR A 306 3.06 11.65 -12.33
CA THR A 306 4.32 11.40 -11.62
C THR A 306 4.69 12.61 -10.77
N MET A 307 5.22 12.36 -9.57
CA MET A 307 5.68 13.36 -8.61
C MET A 307 7.07 12.97 -8.11
N GLY A 308 8.03 13.88 -8.09
CA GLY A 308 9.39 13.66 -7.59
C GLY A 308 10.24 14.91 -7.73
N ASP A 309 11.22 15.09 -6.84
CA ASP A 309 12.10 16.27 -6.78
C ASP A 309 11.33 17.61 -6.74
N ASP A 310 10.22 17.65 -5.98
CA ASP A 310 9.28 18.79 -5.92
C ASP A 310 8.65 19.17 -7.28
N GLN A 311 8.67 18.23 -8.22
CA GLN A 311 8.09 18.37 -9.55
C GLN A 311 6.89 17.44 -9.69
N LEU A 312 5.92 17.85 -10.48
CA LEU A 312 4.73 17.08 -10.78
C LEU A 312 4.42 17.15 -12.26
N ILE A 313 4.14 16.00 -12.86
CA ILE A 313 3.66 15.90 -14.23
C ILE A 313 2.38 15.10 -14.27
N LEU A 314 1.35 15.68 -14.89
CA LEU A 314 0.12 15.00 -15.27
C LEU A 314 0.02 14.99 -16.79
N GLN A 315 0.20 13.81 -17.39
CA GLN A 315 -0.03 13.58 -18.81
C GLN A 315 -1.41 12.94 -19.02
N GLN A 316 -2.14 13.41 -20.01
CA GLN A 316 -3.44 12.89 -20.44
C GLN A 316 -3.43 12.73 -21.96
N ARG A 317 -3.97 11.61 -22.44
CA ARG A 317 -4.09 11.30 -23.86
C ARG A 317 -5.47 10.74 -24.17
N ALA A 318 -6.16 11.32 -25.14
CA ALA A 318 -7.46 10.82 -25.60
C ALA A 318 -7.29 9.42 -26.20
N VAL A 319 -8.26 8.55 -25.93
CA VAL A 319 -8.33 7.20 -26.51
C VAL A 319 -9.41 7.20 -27.58
N ASP A 320 -9.01 6.96 -28.82
CA ASP A 320 -9.97 6.74 -29.91
C ASP A 320 -10.57 5.32 -29.76
N ALA A 321 -11.88 5.24 -29.58
CA ALA A 321 -12.60 3.96 -29.58
C ALA A 321 -12.80 3.49 -31.02
N ALA A 322 -12.62 2.20 -31.29
CA ALA A 322 -12.65 1.63 -32.64
C ALA A 322 -13.99 1.83 -33.37
N ASP A 323 -15.07 2.02 -32.61
CA ASP A 323 -16.45 2.22 -33.08
C ASP A 323 -16.89 3.69 -33.05
N GLN A 324 -15.99 4.63 -32.74
CA GLN A 324 -16.31 6.05 -32.64
C GLN A 324 -15.53 6.86 -33.67
N ALA A 325 -16.16 7.94 -34.15
CA ALA A 325 -15.47 8.92 -34.98
C ALA A 325 -14.27 9.49 -34.19
N PRO A 326 -13.11 9.68 -34.84
CA PRO A 326 -11.93 10.22 -34.18
C PRO A 326 -12.21 11.53 -33.47
N PHE A 327 -11.64 11.71 -32.29
CA PHE A 327 -11.84 12.94 -31.54
C PHE A 327 -11.18 14.13 -32.23
N VAL A 328 -11.94 15.22 -32.41
CA VAL A 328 -11.46 16.52 -32.87
C VAL A 328 -11.34 17.45 -31.66
N GLY A 329 -10.19 18.09 -31.49
CA GLY A 329 -9.90 18.93 -30.33
C GLY A 329 -8.63 18.48 -29.63
N ARG A 330 -8.55 18.69 -28.31
CA ARG A 330 -7.35 18.39 -27.50
C ARG A 330 -7.16 16.89 -27.29
N ILE A 331 -6.19 16.30 -27.98
CA ILE A 331 -5.87 14.87 -27.91
C ILE A 331 -4.78 14.54 -26.89
N GLU A 332 -3.87 15.48 -26.61
CA GLU A 332 -2.84 15.32 -25.58
C GLU A 332 -2.78 16.57 -24.71
N TYR A 333 -2.61 16.36 -23.40
CA TYR A 333 -2.46 17.43 -22.43
C TYR A 333 -1.46 17.03 -21.36
N THR A 334 -0.38 17.80 -21.22
CA THR A 334 0.61 17.61 -20.16
C THR A 334 0.65 18.86 -19.29
N ILE A 335 0.47 18.70 -17.99
CA ILE A 335 0.71 19.75 -17.00
C ILE A 335 2.03 19.42 -16.31
N TYR A 336 2.93 20.39 -16.24
CA TYR A 336 4.14 20.36 -15.44
C TYR A 336 4.00 21.39 -14.33
N THR A 337 4.29 21.02 -13.09
CA THR A 337 4.50 21.96 -11.99
C THR A 337 5.91 21.73 -11.46
N GLY A 338 6.74 22.77 -11.44
CA GLY A 338 8.03 22.77 -10.75
C GLY A 338 8.05 23.81 -9.64
N PRO A 339 9.21 24.02 -9.00
CA PRO A 339 9.36 25.01 -7.93
C PRO A 339 9.20 26.46 -8.41
N GLU A 340 9.56 26.76 -9.65
CA GLU A 340 9.62 28.14 -10.17
C GLU A 340 8.44 28.49 -11.08
N PHE A 341 7.90 27.53 -11.82
CA PHE A 341 6.80 27.75 -12.75
C PHE A 341 5.93 26.52 -12.92
N MET A 342 4.72 26.76 -13.40
CA MET A 342 3.84 25.77 -13.99
C MET A 342 3.84 25.95 -15.50
N ALA A 343 3.78 24.84 -16.24
CA ALA A 343 3.64 24.88 -17.68
C ALA A 343 2.59 23.88 -18.13
N SER A 344 1.98 24.14 -19.28
CA SER A 344 1.08 23.18 -19.89
C SER A 344 1.32 23.04 -21.39
N ILE A 345 1.38 21.80 -21.85
CA ILE A 345 1.65 21.40 -23.24
C ILE A 345 0.36 20.79 -23.78
N HIS A 346 -0.13 21.35 -24.88
CA HIS A 346 -1.33 20.89 -25.56
C HIS A 346 -0.98 20.42 -26.96
N ARG A 347 -1.54 19.27 -27.37
CA ARG A 347 -1.63 18.90 -28.78
C ARG A 347 -3.09 18.63 -29.13
N GLY A 348 -3.53 19.19 -30.25
CA GLY A 348 -4.87 19.01 -30.77
C GLY A 348 -4.89 18.17 -32.05
N ARG A 349 -6.10 17.96 -32.55
CA ARG A 349 -6.38 17.36 -33.84
C ARG A 349 -7.54 18.10 -34.51
N LEU A 350 -7.42 18.37 -35.80
CA LEU A 350 -8.41 19.10 -36.57
C LEU A 350 -8.52 18.56 -37.99
N TRP A 351 -9.68 18.75 -38.63
CA TRP A 351 -9.87 18.42 -40.03
C TRP A 351 -9.31 19.53 -40.92
N VAL A 352 -8.37 19.20 -41.80
CA VAL A 352 -7.85 20.06 -42.87
C VAL A 352 -8.13 19.34 -44.18
N ASP A 353 -8.91 19.96 -45.06
CA ASP A 353 -9.21 19.42 -46.39
C ASP A 353 -9.75 17.98 -46.41
N GLY A 354 -10.55 17.63 -45.39
CA GLY A 354 -11.14 16.29 -45.25
C GLY A 354 -10.19 15.23 -44.68
N GLU A 355 -8.95 15.60 -44.34
CA GLU A 355 -8.02 14.77 -43.60
C GLU A 355 -7.87 15.22 -42.16
N LEU A 356 -7.75 14.26 -41.26
CA LEU A 356 -7.60 14.52 -39.85
C LEU A 356 -6.12 14.69 -39.51
N GLN A 357 -5.72 15.90 -39.12
CA GLN A 357 -4.33 16.25 -38.87
C GLN A 357 -4.10 16.66 -37.41
N ASP A 358 -2.98 16.22 -36.84
CA ASP A 358 -2.54 16.65 -35.51
C ASP A 358 -1.94 18.07 -35.61
N THR A 359 -2.22 18.91 -34.62
CA THR A 359 -1.65 20.26 -34.57
C THR A 359 -0.22 20.25 -34.05
N SER A 360 0.54 21.29 -34.38
CA SER A 360 1.72 21.64 -33.59
C SER A 360 1.33 21.82 -32.12
N ALA A 361 2.26 21.49 -31.22
CA ALA A 361 2.02 21.67 -29.81
C ALA A 361 1.98 23.16 -29.44
N SER A 362 1.15 23.51 -28.46
CA SER A 362 1.17 24.81 -27.82
C SER A 362 1.63 24.65 -26.37
N VAL A 363 2.53 25.52 -25.94
CA VAL A 363 3.07 25.56 -24.58
C VAL A 363 2.68 26.87 -23.92
N SER A 364 2.15 26.79 -22.72
CA SER A 364 1.91 27.95 -21.87
C SER A 364 2.74 27.86 -20.59
N PHE A 365 3.21 29.01 -20.10
CA PHE A 365 3.90 29.15 -18.82
C PHE A 365 3.13 30.09 -17.89
N GLU A 366 3.02 29.70 -16.63
CA GLU A 366 2.37 30.46 -15.55
C GLU A 366 3.22 30.40 -14.26
N PRO A 367 3.17 31.43 -13.40
CA PRO A 367 3.74 31.34 -12.06
C PRO A 367 3.13 30.19 -11.26
N VAL A 368 3.92 29.57 -10.38
CA VAL A 368 3.39 28.60 -9.41
C VAL A 368 2.41 29.33 -8.48
N GLY A 369 1.16 28.90 -8.48
CA GLY A 369 0.10 29.59 -7.75
C GLY A 369 -1.21 28.84 -7.81
N ARG A 370 -2.33 29.55 -7.64
CA ARG A 370 -3.68 28.97 -7.51
C ARG A 370 -4.11 28.04 -8.65
N THR A 371 -3.50 28.19 -9.84
CA THR A 371 -3.80 27.29 -10.96
C THR A 371 -3.36 25.84 -10.68
N TYR A 372 -2.38 25.64 -9.79
CA TYR A 372 -1.98 24.31 -9.30
C TYR A 372 -3.18 23.57 -8.69
N ASP A 373 -3.89 24.20 -7.75
CA ASP A 373 -5.03 23.59 -7.06
C ASP A 373 -6.13 23.20 -8.06
N LEU A 374 -6.33 23.99 -9.11
CA LEU A 374 -7.31 23.70 -10.14
C LEU A 374 -6.87 22.57 -11.08
N LEU A 375 -5.62 22.56 -11.52
CA LEU A 375 -5.19 21.63 -12.58
C LEU A 375 -4.72 20.28 -12.03
N VAL A 376 -3.96 20.32 -10.95
CA VAL A 376 -3.39 19.14 -10.30
C VAL A 376 -4.38 18.56 -9.29
N GLY A 377 -5.02 19.43 -8.48
CA GLY A 377 -6.01 19.02 -7.50
C GLY A 377 -7.16 18.22 -8.13
N ARG A 378 -7.54 18.51 -9.38
CA ARG A 378 -8.54 17.74 -10.13
C ARG A 378 -8.24 16.25 -10.28
N VAL A 379 -6.97 15.84 -10.23
CA VAL A 379 -6.60 14.41 -10.29
C VAL A 379 -6.23 13.88 -8.91
N LEU A 380 -5.50 14.65 -8.09
CA LEU A 380 -5.09 14.19 -6.76
C LEU A 380 -6.24 14.11 -5.75
N TRP A 381 -7.13 15.11 -5.71
CA TRP A 381 -8.22 15.16 -4.73
C TRP A 381 -9.22 14.01 -4.89
N PRO A 382 -9.69 13.65 -6.11
CA PRO A 382 -10.51 12.46 -6.25
C PRO A 382 -9.80 11.20 -5.78
N LEU A 383 -8.49 11.10 -5.98
CA LEU A 383 -7.67 9.97 -5.50
C LEU A 383 -7.41 9.99 -3.98
N GLY A 384 -7.92 10.99 -3.26
CA GLY A 384 -7.85 11.10 -1.81
C GLY A 384 -6.55 11.70 -1.27
N ARG A 385 -5.79 12.43 -2.10
CA ARG A 385 -4.47 13.00 -1.79
C ARG A 385 -4.39 14.48 -2.19
N GLY A 386 -3.39 15.19 -1.67
CA GLY A 386 -3.08 16.58 -2.02
C GLY A 386 -4.02 17.62 -1.39
N PHE A 387 -4.78 17.25 -0.36
CA PHE A 387 -5.72 18.15 0.31
C PHE A 387 -5.04 19.11 1.27
N SER A 388 -3.91 18.71 1.88
CA SER A 388 -3.25 19.49 2.93
C SER A 388 -2.84 20.90 2.47
N ARG A 389 -2.42 21.05 1.21
CA ARG A 389 -2.08 22.36 0.61
C ARG A 389 -3.26 23.32 0.50
N SER A 390 -4.48 22.79 0.50
CA SER A 390 -5.72 23.58 0.40
C SER A 390 -6.44 23.73 1.74
N ILE A 391 -5.81 23.34 2.84
CA ILE A 391 -6.32 23.44 4.20
C ILE A 391 -5.33 24.29 5.02
N GLU A 392 -5.81 25.39 5.58
CA GLU A 392 -5.06 26.20 6.54
C GLU A 392 -5.21 25.64 7.95
N ARG A 393 -6.43 25.26 8.33
CA ARG A 393 -6.71 24.62 9.62
C ARG A 393 -7.90 23.69 9.56
N ILE A 394 -7.91 22.75 10.49
CA ILE A 394 -9.06 21.90 10.78
C ILE A 394 -9.84 22.54 11.93
N THR A 395 -11.14 22.74 11.76
CA THR A 395 -12.02 23.41 12.73
C THR A 395 -12.84 22.42 13.54
N GLU A 396 -13.16 21.25 12.99
CA GLU A 396 -13.92 20.22 13.67
C GLU A 396 -13.50 18.82 13.21
N ILE A 397 -13.45 17.87 14.14
CA ILE A 397 -13.28 16.43 13.85
C ILE A 397 -14.34 15.65 14.62
N LYS A 398 -15.10 14.83 13.90
CA LYS A 398 -16.08 13.88 14.45
C LYS A 398 -15.74 12.48 13.96
N THR A 399 -15.94 11.47 14.80
CA THR A 399 -15.81 10.07 14.37
C THR A 399 -17.17 9.55 13.90
N ALA A 400 -17.22 9.02 12.69
CA ALA A 400 -18.38 8.33 12.16
C ALA A 400 -18.46 6.88 12.71
N PRO A 401 -19.64 6.24 12.69
CA PRO A 401 -19.80 4.87 13.22
C PRO A 401 -18.91 3.80 12.59
N ASP A 402 -18.44 4.00 11.35
CA ASP A 402 -17.52 3.09 10.65
C ASP A 402 -16.02 3.31 11.01
N GLY A 403 -15.75 4.31 11.86
CA GLY A 403 -14.41 4.71 12.29
C GLY A 403 -13.72 5.68 11.34
N THR A 404 -14.39 6.18 10.30
CA THR A 404 -13.88 7.31 9.51
C THR A 404 -14.04 8.63 10.28
N LEU A 405 -13.25 9.64 9.92
CA LEU A 405 -13.32 10.97 10.50
C LEU A 405 -14.11 11.89 9.56
N ILE A 406 -15.11 12.59 10.09
CA ILE A 406 -15.78 13.71 9.43
C ILE A 406 -15.04 14.97 9.88
N VAL A 407 -14.45 15.68 8.93
CA VAL A 407 -13.53 16.78 9.18
C VAL A 407 -14.07 18.03 8.52
N ALA A 408 -14.19 19.10 9.30
CA ALA A 408 -14.47 20.44 8.79
C ALA A 408 -13.17 21.24 8.79
N ALA A 409 -12.87 21.95 7.70
CA ALA A 409 -11.60 22.65 7.55
C ALA A 409 -11.74 23.96 6.75
N ASP A 410 -10.91 24.94 7.06
CA ASP A 410 -10.85 26.22 6.34
C ASP A 410 -9.62 26.24 5.44
N ALA A 411 -9.72 26.84 4.25
CA ALA A 411 -8.58 27.08 3.37
C ALA A 411 -7.90 28.43 3.67
N PRO A 412 -6.65 28.64 3.20
CA PRO A 412 -5.93 29.89 3.39
C PRO A 412 -6.72 31.13 2.95
N LYS A 413 -6.79 32.14 3.82
CA LYS A 413 -7.45 33.43 3.52
C LYS A 413 -6.71 34.23 2.45
N VAL A 414 -6.86 33.86 1.19
CA VAL A 414 -6.41 34.67 0.05
C VAL A 414 -7.62 35.08 -0.80
N GLY A 415 -8.49 35.91 -0.23
CA GLY A 415 -9.57 36.60 -0.94
C GLY A 415 -10.82 35.79 -1.31
N LEU A 416 -10.85 34.47 -1.06
CA LEU A 416 -12.06 33.66 -1.09
C LEU A 416 -12.07 32.78 0.15
N GLU A 417 -13.06 32.98 1.01
CA GLU A 417 -13.31 32.06 2.13
C GLU A 417 -13.75 30.73 1.52
N VAL A 418 -12.99 29.68 1.78
CA VAL A 418 -13.26 28.33 1.29
C VAL A 418 -13.34 27.41 2.49
N HIS A 419 -14.41 26.64 2.53
CA HIS A 419 -14.66 25.66 3.57
C HIS A 419 -14.68 24.26 2.96
N TRP A 420 -14.12 23.30 3.68
CA TRP A 420 -14.06 21.90 3.29
C TRP A 420 -14.82 21.03 4.28
N GLU A 421 -15.65 20.13 3.76
CA GLU A 421 -16.16 18.97 4.50
C GLU A 421 -15.50 17.72 3.92
N LEU A 422 -14.71 17.02 4.73
CA LEU A 422 -13.97 15.84 4.34
C LEU A 422 -14.44 14.62 5.13
N ARG A 423 -14.38 13.45 4.51
CA ARG A 423 -14.44 12.16 5.20
C ARG A 423 -13.10 11.47 5.04
N VAL A 424 -12.31 11.39 6.11
CA VAL A 424 -10.96 10.82 6.13
C VAL A 424 -11.02 9.41 6.68
N ASP A 425 -10.30 8.46 6.10
CA ASP A 425 -10.24 7.07 6.53
C ASP A 425 -8.89 6.75 7.18
N PRO A 426 -8.77 6.79 8.51
CA PRO A 426 -7.50 6.50 9.22
C PRO A 426 -7.00 5.07 8.99
N LYS A 427 -7.90 4.13 8.64
CA LYS A 427 -7.53 2.73 8.39
C LYS A 427 -6.90 2.55 7.01
N ALA A 428 -7.08 3.53 6.13
CA ALA A 428 -6.63 3.56 4.74
C ALA A 428 -5.57 4.65 4.51
N ASP A 429 -4.58 4.77 5.40
CA ASP A 429 -3.51 5.77 5.30
C ASP A 429 -4.09 7.19 5.12
N PHE A 430 -5.08 7.51 5.95
CA PHE A 430 -5.79 8.80 5.97
C PHE A 430 -6.28 9.26 4.59
N ILE A 431 -6.67 8.33 3.71
CA ILE A 431 -7.31 8.66 2.43
C ILE A 431 -8.57 9.50 2.69
N VAL A 432 -8.67 10.64 2.00
CA VAL A 432 -9.90 11.42 1.95
C VAL A 432 -10.88 10.71 1.02
N ARG A 433 -11.88 10.04 1.59
CA ARG A 433 -12.91 9.24 0.89
C ARG A 433 -13.93 10.09 0.17
N THR A 434 -14.34 11.19 0.80
CA THR A 434 -15.22 12.19 0.20
C THR A 434 -14.73 13.57 0.56
N ALA A 435 -14.87 14.51 -0.36
CA ALA A 435 -14.56 15.91 -0.13
C ALA A 435 -15.63 16.79 -0.75
N LYS A 436 -16.07 17.79 -0.01
CA LYS A 436 -16.92 18.88 -0.52
C LYS A 436 -16.25 20.20 -0.25
N ARG A 437 -16.24 21.09 -1.25
CA ARG A 437 -15.67 22.43 -1.14
C ARG A 437 -16.76 23.48 -1.30
N PHE A 438 -16.94 24.31 -0.31
CA PHE A 438 -17.87 25.45 -0.31
C PHE A 438 -17.10 26.75 -0.51
N ARG A 439 -17.71 27.72 -1.18
CA ARG A 439 -17.14 29.06 -1.35
C ARG A 439 -18.03 30.04 -0.60
N ARG A 440 -17.45 30.85 0.31
CA ARG A 440 -18.17 31.82 1.13
C ARG A 440 -19.36 31.15 1.83
N ASP A 441 -20.53 31.74 1.69
CA ASP A 441 -21.81 31.29 2.25
C ASP A 441 -22.64 30.45 1.25
N ASP A 442 -22.02 29.91 0.19
CA ASP A 442 -22.72 29.06 -0.78
C ASP A 442 -23.28 27.81 -0.06
N LEU A 443 -24.59 27.58 -0.18
CA LEU A 443 -25.25 26.39 0.37
C LEU A 443 -24.87 25.10 -0.38
N GLU A 444 -24.54 25.24 -1.67
CA GLU A 444 -24.18 24.12 -2.53
C GLU A 444 -22.66 24.04 -2.71
N PRO A 445 -22.07 22.83 -2.67
CA PRO A 445 -20.64 22.68 -2.85
C PRO A 445 -20.21 23.03 -4.28
N SER A 446 -19.19 23.88 -4.38
CA SER A 446 -18.49 24.20 -5.63
C SER A 446 -17.66 23.04 -6.19
N TYR A 447 -17.45 21.99 -5.38
CA TYR A 447 -16.71 20.79 -5.75
C TYR A 447 -17.16 19.64 -4.87
N ILE A 448 -17.39 18.47 -5.46
CA ILE A 448 -17.67 17.22 -4.75
C ILE A 448 -16.75 16.15 -5.33
N ALA A 449 -16.03 15.42 -4.48
CA ALA A 449 -15.32 14.21 -4.85
C ALA A 449 -15.70 13.05 -3.94
N SER A 450 -15.69 11.85 -4.52
CA SER A 450 -15.86 10.60 -3.78
C SER A 450 -15.00 9.51 -4.41
N ASN A 451 -14.53 8.56 -3.60
CA ASN A 451 -13.69 7.49 -4.09
C ASN A 451 -13.93 6.14 -3.42
N ARG A 452 -13.43 5.08 -4.05
CA ARG A 452 -13.61 3.69 -3.64
C ARG A 452 -12.36 2.86 -3.93
N GLY A 453 -12.24 1.77 -3.18
CA GLY A 453 -11.07 0.89 -3.23
C GLY A 453 -9.80 1.58 -2.75
N ILE A 454 -8.72 0.83 -2.71
CA ILE A 454 -7.37 1.32 -2.40
C ILE A 454 -6.40 0.53 -3.27
N LEU A 455 -5.45 1.21 -3.89
CA LEU A 455 -4.26 0.62 -4.48
C LEU A 455 -3.04 1.19 -3.77
N CYS A 456 -2.17 0.32 -3.28
CA CYS A 456 -0.95 0.71 -2.59
C CYS A 456 0.28 0.26 -3.37
N ALA A 457 1.31 1.12 -3.40
CA ALA A 457 2.67 0.75 -3.77
C ALA A 457 3.57 1.06 -2.57
N SER A 458 4.17 0.04 -1.97
CA SER A 458 4.85 0.16 -0.67
C SER A 458 3.86 0.67 0.40
N ASP A 459 4.23 1.74 1.08
CA ASP A 459 3.52 2.49 2.12
C ASP A 459 2.56 3.55 1.55
N ARG A 460 2.55 3.78 0.22
CA ARG A 460 1.74 4.82 -0.42
C ARG A 460 0.47 4.25 -1.03
N CYS A 461 -0.68 4.65 -0.51
CA CYS A 461 -2.01 4.22 -0.98
C CYS A 461 -2.82 5.34 -1.65
N ILE A 462 -3.43 5.08 -2.82
CA ILE A 462 -4.43 5.98 -3.43
C ILE A 462 -5.74 5.24 -3.66
N ALA A 463 -6.83 5.98 -3.89
CA ALA A 463 -8.08 5.32 -4.25
C ALA A 463 -7.98 4.63 -5.61
N HIS A 464 -8.63 3.47 -5.76
CA HIS A 464 -8.64 2.71 -7.01
C HIS A 464 -9.53 3.38 -8.06
N THR A 465 -10.72 3.80 -7.65
CA THR A 465 -11.65 4.54 -8.51
C THR A 465 -12.16 5.78 -7.79
N ALA A 466 -12.42 6.84 -8.54
CA ALA A 466 -13.01 8.05 -8.00
C ALA A 466 -13.92 8.74 -9.01
N ALA A 467 -14.78 9.59 -8.51
CA ALA A 467 -15.58 10.49 -9.30
C ALA A 467 -15.60 11.87 -8.64
N TRP A 468 -15.67 12.92 -9.46
CA TRP A 468 -15.82 14.27 -8.96
C TRP A 468 -16.67 15.14 -9.87
N GLN A 469 -17.19 16.21 -9.30
CA GLN A 469 -18.07 17.16 -9.95
C GLN A 469 -17.69 18.57 -9.54
N GLU A 470 -17.70 19.51 -10.50
CA GLU A 470 -17.43 20.92 -10.25
C GLU A 470 -18.70 21.75 -10.35
N GLY A 471 -19.13 22.27 -9.19
CA GLY A 471 -20.38 23.00 -9.04
C GLY A 471 -21.63 22.10 -9.13
N PRO A 472 -22.80 22.65 -8.76
CA PRO A 472 -24.05 21.89 -8.70
C PRO A 472 -24.52 21.37 -10.07
N TRP A 473 -24.09 22.00 -11.16
CA TRP A 473 -24.52 21.69 -12.53
C TRP A 473 -23.43 21.03 -13.39
N GLY A 474 -22.23 20.81 -12.83
CA GLY A 474 -21.16 20.14 -13.55
C GLY A 474 -21.51 18.68 -13.84
N GLU A 475 -21.18 18.19 -15.03
CA GLU A 475 -21.26 16.75 -15.27
C GLU A 475 -20.12 16.03 -14.51
N PRO A 476 -20.40 14.87 -13.90
CA PRO A 476 -19.39 14.16 -13.13
C PRO A 476 -18.31 13.59 -14.06
N MET A 477 -17.06 13.74 -13.63
CA MET A 477 -15.90 13.05 -14.19
C MET A 477 -15.61 11.80 -13.36
N SER A 478 -15.06 10.78 -14.00
CA SER A 478 -14.61 9.56 -13.30
C SER A 478 -13.18 9.22 -13.66
N ILE A 479 -12.49 8.56 -12.73
CA ILE A 479 -11.10 8.13 -12.87
C ILE A 479 -10.95 6.73 -12.29
N ALA A 480 -10.17 5.90 -12.97
CA ALA A 480 -9.79 4.56 -12.54
C ALA A 480 -8.28 4.42 -12.64
N VAL A 481 -7.64 3.91 -11.58
CA VAL A 481 -6.20 3.69 -11.49
C VAL A 481 -5.88 2.28 -11.97
N LYS A 482 -4.98 2.15 -12.94
CA LYS A 482 -4.48 0.86 -13.45
C LYS A 482 -3.25 0.38 -12.67
N SER A 483 -2.35 1.29 -12.32
CA SER A 483 -1.13 0.95 -11.60
C SER A 483 -0.61 2.11 -10.76
N VAL A 484 0.18 1.76 -9.73
CA VAL A 484 0.84 2.68 -8.81
C VAL A 484 2.29 2.23 -8.60
N SER A 485 3.18 3.20 -8.38
CA SER A 485 4.58 3.00 -8.00
C SER A 485 4.97 4.02 -6.94
N ALA A 486 5.75 3.60 -5.96
CA ALA A 486 6.37 4.51 -4.99
C ALA A 486 7.53 5.31 -5.61
N GLU A 487 7.96 4.97 -6.82
CA GLU A 487 9.06 5.67 -7.50
C GLU A 487 8.51 6.70 -8.51
N PRO A 488 9.15 7.88 -8.62
CA PRO A 488 8.87 8.81 -9.70
C PRO A 488 9.32 8.25 -11.05
N ASP A 489 8.58 8.55 -12.11
CA ASP A 489 9.07 8.38 -13.47
C ASP A 489 10.04 9.53 -13.82
N MET A 490 11.29 9.38 -13.41
CA MET A 490 12.35 10.35 -13.67
C MET A 490 12.62 10.56 -15.16
N LYS A 491 12.32 9.57 -16.01
CA LYS A 491 12.48 9.71 -17.46
C LYS A 491 11.42 10.67 -18.00
N LEU A 492 10.17 10.50 -17.59
CA LEU A 492 9.08 11.41 -17.95
C LEU A 492 9.40 12.83 -17.47
N ILE A 493 9.82 12.99 -16.21
CA ILE A 493 10.23 14.28 -15.63
C ILE A 493 11.28 15.00 -16.47
N ARG A 494 12.41 14.33 -16.75
CA ARG A 494 13.49 14.92 -17.57
C ARG A 494 13.01 15.25 -18.97
N SER A 495 12.31 14.33 -19.64
CA SER A 495 11.85 14.53 -21.01
C SER A 495 10.87 15.69 -21.17
N THR A 496 10.00 15.94 -20.16
CA THR A 496 9.09 17.08 -20.17
C THR A 496 9.84 18.38 -19.95
N LYS A 497 10.83 18.43 -19.06
CA LYS A 497 11.69 19.61 -18.88
C LYS A 497 12.46 19.95 -20.15
N ASP A 498 13.14 18.94 -20.73
CA ASP A 498 13.88 19.10 -21.98
C ASP A 498 12.97 19.62 -23.10
N TYR A 499 11.70 19.18 -23.14
CA TYR A 499 10.72 19.69 -24.08
C TYR A 499 10.38 21.16 -23.83
N LEU A 500 10.11 21.54 -22.58
CA LEU A 500 9.74 22.90 -22.19
C LEU A 500 10.88 23.90 -22.45
N GLU A 501 12.12 23.52 -22.16
CA GLU A 501 13.32 24.35 -22.40
C GLU A 501 13.58 24.57 -23.89
N ASN A 502 13.19 23.61 -24.73
CA ASN A 502 13.43 23.64 -26.18
C ASN A 502 12.14 23.81 -26.99
N ALA A 503 11.05 24.30 -26.37
CA ALA A 503 9.72 24.33 -26.98
C ALA A 503 9.71 25.16 -28.29
N GLU A 504 10.29 26.36 -28.27
CA GLU A 504 10.36 27.26 -29.43
C GLU A 504 11.18 26.63 -30.57
N GLY A 505 12.34 26.04 -30.24
CA GLY A 505 13.19 25.33 -31.21
C GLY A 505 12.56 24.07 -31.81
N ARG A 506 11.53 23.51 -31.16
CA ARG A 506 10.73 22.37 -31.64
C ARG A 506 9.48 22.80 -32.41
N GLY A 507 9.34 24.09 -32.72
CA GLY A 507 8.20 24.63 -33.46
C GLY A 507 6.91 24.73 -32.64
N ALA A 508 7.00 24.67 -31.31
CA ALA A 508 5.83 24.86 -30.45
C ALA A 508 5.49 26.36 -30.35
N GLN A 509 4.18 26.66 -30.32
CA GLN A 509 3.73 28.02 -30.02
C GLN A 509 3.85 28.27 -28.52
N VAL A 510 4.74 29.18 -28.11
CA VAL A 510 4.96 29.51 -26.70
C VAL A 510 4.18 30.75 -26.28
N LEU A 511 3.36 30.60 -25.24
CA LEU A 511 2.60 31.65 -24.59
C LEU A 511 3.14 31.85 -23.17
N ARG A 512 3.52 33.08 -22.81
CA ARG A 512 3.97 33.40 -21.46
C ARG A 512 2.98 34.37 -20.84
N SER A 513 2.39 34.03 -19.68
CA SER A 513 1.65 35.02 -18.92
C SER A 513 2.61 36.10 -18.43
N ARG A 514 2.16 37.35 -18.49
CA ARG A 514 2.91 38.50 -17.98
C ARG A 514 2.74 38.63 -16.47
#